data_AF-A0A957F3T6-F1
#
_entry.id   AF-A0A957F3T6-F1
#
_cell.length_a   1.000
_cell.length_b   1.000
_cell.length_c   1.000
_cell.angle_alpha   90.00
_cell.angle_beta   90.00
_cell.angle_gamma   90.00
#
_symmetry.space_group_name_H-M   'P 1'
#
loop_
_entity.id
_entity.type
_entity.pdbx_description
1 polymer ?
#
loop_
_entity_poly.entity_id
_entity_poly.type
_entity_poly.pdbx_seq_one_letter_code
_entity_poly.pdbx_strand_id
1 'polypeptide(L)'
;ILTVRDPDRWYESALATIYRLDEVLPVWVRWLMPPARRMYEMTQGVIWQGTFNGRFADRQHAIAIYNRHNEEVKRVVPPERLLVYQVKDGWEPLCAFLGVPVPEKRPFPHANDRTEMQQFMRQIRLAIQIGLPLLGVGLGLWLLRRWQQK
;
A
#
# COMPACT_ATOMS: atom_id res chain seq x y z
N ILE A 1 -4.45 -3.40 19.88
CA ILE A 1 -5.40 -4.06 18.95
C ILE A 1 -4.58 -4.70 17.85
N LEU A 2 -4.73 -6.00 17.63
CA LEU A 2 -4.09 -6.75 16.55
C LEU A 2 -5.15 -7.13 15.53
N THR A 3 -5.07 -6.59 14.32
CA THR A 3 -5.98 -6.97 13.24
C THR A 3 -5.48 -8.23 12.54
N VAL A 4 -6.33 -9.25 12.47
CA VAL A 4 -6.03 -10.53 11.83
C VAL A 4 -6.97 -10.78 10.67
N ARG A 5 -6.46 -11.51 9.67
CA ARG A 5 -7.25 -12.03 8.56
C ARG A 5 -6.63 -13.35 8.10
N ASP A 6 -7.33 -14.05 7.23
CA ASP A 6 -6.80 -15.23 6.56
C ASP A 6 -5.44 -14.94 5.91
N PRO A 7 -4.36 -15.70 6.23
CA PRO A 7 -3.01 -15.40 5.76
C PRO A 7 -2.86 -15.43 4.23
N ASP A 8 -3.58 -16.33 3.57
CA ASP A 8 -3.60 -16.47 2.12
C ASP A 8 -4.19 -15.22 1.45
N ARG A 9 -5.39 -14.82 1.89
CA ARG A 9 -6.01 -13.57 1.44
C ARG A 9 -5.17 -12.36 1.79
N TRP A 10 -4.45 -12.40 2.92
CA TRP A 10 -3.53 -11.33 3.29
C TRP A 10 -2.42 -11.16 2.27
N TYR A 11 -1.77 -12.27 1.94
CA TYR A 11 -0.66 -12.29 1.00
C TYR A 11 -1.09 -11.79 -0.37
N GLU A 12 -2.21 -12.30 -0.91
CA GLU A 12 -2.73 -11.87 -2.19
C GLU A 12 -3.06 -10.38 -2.23
N SER A 13 -3.67 -9.86 -1.15
CA SER A 13 -3.99 -8.44 -1.03
C SER A 13 -2.74 -7.58 -1.05
N ALA A 14 -1.72 -7.92 -0.25
CA ALA A 14 -0.48 -7.16 -0.17
C ALA A 14 0.32 -7.23 -1.48
N LEU A 15 0.37 -8.41 -2.12
CA LEU A 15 1.02 -8.61 -3.41
C LEU A 15 0.34 -7.80 -4.51
N ALA A 16 -0.99 -7.83 -4.58
CA ALA A 16 -1.76 -7.17 -5.64
C ALA A 16 -1.79 -5.63 -5.53
N THR A 17 -1.33 -5.06 -4.42
CA THR A 17 -1.42 -3.62 -4.14
C THR A 17 -0.05 -3.01 -3.86
N ILE A 18 0.42 -3.10 -2.62
CA ILE A 18 1.59 -2.36 -2.12
C ILE A 18 2.87 -2.88 -2.76
N TYR A 19 3.02 -4.20 -2.91
CA TYR A 19 4.24 -4.78 -3.48
C TYR A 19 4.41 -4.44 -4.97
N ARG A 20 3.31 -4.45 -5.74
CA ARG A 20 3.31 -4.13 -7.18
C ARG A 20 3.53 -2.65 -7.49
N LEU A 21 3.47 -1.76 -6.50
CA LEU A 21 3.69 -0.33 -6.75
C LEU A 21 5.08 -0.08 -7.36
N ASP A 22 6.08 -0.87 -6.97
CA ASP A 22 7.43 -0.78 -7.51
C ASP A 22 7.54 -1.25 -8.97
N GLU A 23 6.63 -2.10 -9.44
CA GLU A 23 6.54 -2.49 -10.84
C GLU A 23 5.80 -1.43 -11.69
N VAL A 24 4.94 -0.64 -11.05
CA VAL A 24 4.10 0.37 -11.71
C VAL A 24 4.87 1.66 -11.97
N LEU A 25 5.68 2.09 -11.00
CA LEU A 25 6.38 3.37 -11.05
C LEU A 25 7.72 3.24 -11.77
N PRO A 26 7.93 3.93 -12.91
CA PRO A 26 9.23 3.94 -13.58
C PRO A 26 10.34 4.48 -12.68
N VAL A 27 11.54 3.93 -12.83
CA VAL A 27 12.70 4.33 -12.01
C VAL A 27 12.98 5.83 -12.10
N TRP A 28 12.79 6.47 -13.26
CA TRP A 28 13.00 7.90 -13.43
C TRP A 28 12.07 8.77 -12.56
N VAL A 29 10.88 8.27 -12.18
CA VAL A 29 9.98 8.98 -11.26
C VAL A 29 10.66 9.18 -9.91
N ARG A 30 11.41 8.19 -9.44
CA ARG A 30 12.20 8.29 -8.20
C ARG A 30 13.32 9.33 -8.33
N TRP A 31 13.89 9.50 -9.51
CA TRP A 31 14.91 10.53 -9.75
C TRP A 31 14.33 11.95 -9.78
N LEU A 32 13.18 12.14 -10.43
CA LEU A 32 12.57 13.46 -10.59
C LEU A 32 11.73 13.91 -9.38
N MET A 33 11.26 12.96 -8.56
CA MET A 33 10.38 13.25 -7.41
C MET A 33 11.03 12.79 -6.10
N PRO A 34 11.74 13.67 -5.37
CA PRO A 34 12.38 13.32 -4.10
C PRO A 34 11.45 12.69 -3.05
N PRO A 35 10.18 13.11 -2.91
CA PRO A 35 9.24 12.43 -2.01
C PRO A 35 8.99 10.96 -2.40
N ALA A 36 8.88 10.66 -3.70
CA ALA A 36 8.70 9.29 -4.17
C ALA A 36 9.92 8.42 -3.89
N ARG A 37 11.13 8.98 -4.04
CA ARG A 37 12.38 8.31 -3.67
C ARG A 37 12.45 7.98 -2.18
N ARG A 38 12.15 8.94 -1.31
CA ARG A 38 12.17 8.72 0.15
C ARG A 38 11.16 7.64 0.57
N MET A 39 9.96 7.66 -0.04
CA MET A 39 8.96 6.63 0.21
C MET A 39 9.46 5.25 -0.20
N TYR A 40 10.07 5.13 -1.38
CA TYR A 40 10.68 3.88 -1.85
C TYR A 40 11.79 3.38 -0.93
N GLU A 41 12.74 4.24 -0.55
CA GLU A 41 13.84 3.88 0.34
C GLU A 41 13.33 3.39 1.71
N MET A 42 12.30 4.06 2.24
CA MET A 42 11.66 3.68 3.50
C MET A 42 10.95 2.32 3.39
N THR A 43 10.12 2.10 2.36
CA THR A 43 9.41 0.82 2.21
C THR A 43 10.36 -0.35 1.96
N GLN A 44 11.41 -0.13 1.15
CA GLN A 44 12.46 -1.12 0.94
C GLN A 44 13.21 -1.42 2.25
N GLY A 45 13.66 -0.40 2.98
CA GLY A 45 14.43 -0.60 4.21
C GLY A 45 13.63 -1.24 5.35
N VAL A 46 12.42 -0.76 5.61
CA VAL A 46 11.63 -1.19 6.77
C VAL A 46 10.84 -2.46 6.47
N ILE A 47 10.14 -2.50 5.33
CA ILE A 47 9.19 -3.56 5.01
C ILE A 47 9.90 -4.67 4.23
N TRP A 48 10.35 -4.39 3.01
CA TRP A 48 10.75 -5.45 2.08
C TRP A 48 12.07 -6.13 2.45
N GLN A 49 13.12 -5.35 2.70
CA GLN A 49 14.41 -5.84 3.15
C GLN A 49 14.42 -6.07 4.66
N GLY A 50 13.88 -5.15 5.45
CA GLY A 50 13.90 -5.24 6.91
C GLY A 50 13.04 -6.37 7.48
N THR A 51 11.75 -6.38 7.17
CA THR A 51 10.82 -7.37 7.75
C THR A 51 10.86 -8.70 7.00
N PHE A 52 10.93 -8.64 5.67
CA PHE A 52 10.82 -9.82 4.80
C PHE A 52 12.16 -10.33 4.26
N ASN A 53 13.30 -9.69 4.56
CA ASN A 53 14.63 -10.07 4.07
C ASN A 53 14.72 -10.18 2.54
N GLY A 54 13.97 -9.33 1.82
CA GLY A 54 13.92 -9.32 0.36
C GLY A 54 13.14 -10.47 -0.26
N ARG A 55 12.54 -11.36 0.55
CA ARG A 55 11.85 -12.58 0.09
C ARG A 55 10.33 -12.49 0.17
N PHE A 56 9.75 -11.31 0.05
CA PHE A 56 8.29 -11.16 0.14
C PHE A 56 7.56 -11.95 -0.97
N ALA A 57 8.15 -12.05 -2.18
CA ALA A 57 7.55 -12.83 -3.27
C ALA A 57 7.51 -14.35 -3.02
N ASP A 58 8.30 -14.86 -2.07
CA ASP A 58 8.12 -16.22 -1.56
C ASP A 58 6.92 -16.22 -0.61
N ARG A 59 5.81 -16.76 -1.10
CA ARG A 59 4.53 -16.84 -0.39
C ARG A 59 4.64 -17.56 0.95
N GLN A 60 5.36 -18.68 1.00
CA GLN A 60 5.46 -19.46 2.23
C GLN A 60 6.27 -18.69 3.27
N HIS A 61 7.38 -18.07 2.84
CA HIS A 61 8.15 -17.19 3.70
C HIS A 61 7.33 -16.01 4.22
N ALA A 62 6.64 -15.27 3.34
CA ALA A 62 5.84 -14.11 3.74
C ALA A 62 4.74 -14.47 4.76
N ILE A 63 4.03 -15.58 4.53
CA ILE A 63 3.00 -16.09 5.46
C ILE A 63 3.63 -16.53 6.79
N ALA A 64 4.81 -17.17 6.76
CA ALA A 64 5.53 -17.54 7.99
C ALA A 64 5.92 -16.31 8.83
N ILE A 65 6.40 -15.24 8.19
CA ILE A 65 6.67 -13.95 8.85
C ILE A 65 5.38 -13.37 9.45
N TYR A 66 4.29 -13.33 8.69
CA TYR A 66 2.99 -12.83 9.14
C TYR A 66 2.47 -13.58 10.38
N ASN A 67 2.46 -14.91 10.33
CA ASN A 67 2.01 -15.74 11.44
C ASN A 67 2.91 -15.56 12.66
N ARG A 68 4.24 -15.54 12.48
CA ARG A 68 5.18 -15.32 13.58
C ARG A 68 4.95 -13.99 14.27
N HIS A 69 4.73 -12.92 13.49
CA HIS A 69 4.42 -11.60 14.05
C HIS A 69 3.14 -11.63 14.90
N ASN A 70 2.06 -12.23 14.38
CA ASN A 70 0.80 -12.33 15.11
C ASN A 70 0.94 -13.11 16.42
N GLU A 71 1.66 -14.24 16.40
CA GLU A 71 1.90 -15.04 17.60
C GLU A 71 2.82 -14.33 18.59
N GLU A 72 3.81 -13.58 18.11
CA GLU A 72 4.67 -12.77 18.97
C GLU A 72 3.88 -11.67 19.68
N VAL A 73 2.99 -10.97 18.98
CA VAL A 73 2.12 -9.95 19.58
C VAL A 73 1.22 -10.57 20.64
N LYS A 74 0.59 -11.72 20.37
CA LYS A 74 -0.23 -12.44 21.35
C LYS A 74 0.56 -12.91 22.57
N ARG A 75 1.83 -13.27 22.39
CA ARG A 75 2.71 -13.75 23.46
C ARG A 75 3.21 -12.60 24.35
N VAL A 76 3.51 -11.45 23.77
CA VAL A 76 4.19 -10.34 24.46
C VAL A 76 3.20 -9.36 25.10
N VAL A 77 2.02 -9.17 24.51
CA VAL A 77 1.02 -8.24 25.04
C VAL A 77 0.07 -8.98 25.99
N PRO A 78 -0.15 -8.49 27.23
CA PRO A 78 -1.10 -9.09 28.16
C PRO A 78 -2.51 -9.21 27.54
N PRO A 79 -3.21 -10.34 27.70
CA PRO A 79 -4.51 -10.59 27.08
C PRO A 79 -5.56 -9.51 27.36
N GLU A 80 -5.58 -8.97 28.57
CA GLU A 80 -6.49 -7.90 29.00
C GLU A 80 -6.24 -6.56 28.30
N ARG A 81 -5.05 -6.39 27.68
CA ARG A 81 -4.68 -5.22 26.88
C ARG A 81 -4.65 -5.52 25.38
N LEU A 82 -5.06 -6.72 24.97
CA LEU A 82 -5.00 -7.15 23.58
C LEU A 82 -6.36 -7.61 23.06
N LEU A 83 -6.95 -6.78 22.20
CA LEU A 83 -7.99 -7.24 21.28
C LEU A 83 -7.36 -7.84 20.02
N VAL A 84 -7.59 -9.13 19.78
CA VAL A 84 -7.38 -9.79 18.47
C VAL A 84 -8.68 -9.66 17.68
N TYR A 85 -8.63 -9.00 16.53
CA TYR A 85 -9.82 -8.47 15.86
C TYR A 85 -9.82 -8.78 14.36
N GLN A 86 -10.93 -9.30 13.82
CA GLN A 86 -11.14 -9.30 12.38
C GLN A 86 -11.96 -8.06 12.00
N VAL A 87 -11.48 -7.29 11.01
CA VAL A 87 -12.12 -6.03 10.60
C VAL A 87 -13.59 -6.22 10.19
N LYS A 88 -13.96 -7.41 9.71
CA LYS A 88 -15.34 -7.79 9.36
C LYS A 88 -16.28 -7.88 10.57
N ASP A 89 -15.75 -7.94 11.79
CA ASP A 89 -16.54 -8.04 13.03
C ASP A 89 -17.14 -6.68 13.43
N GLY A 90 -16.78 -5.59 12.73
CA GLY A 90 -17.45 -4.30 12.84
C GLY A 90 -17.18 -3.55 14.16
N TRP A 91 -18.08 -2.64 14.52
CA TRP A 91 -17.87 -1.71 15.65
C TRP A 91 -17.92 -2.40 17.01
N GLU A 92 -18.80 -3.37 17.20
CA GLU A 92 -19.15 -3.91 18.52
C GLU A 92 -17.94 -4.38 19.35
N PRO A 93 -17.09 -5.33 18.87
CA PRO A 93 -15.97 -5.81 19.68
C PRO A 93 -14.89 -4.73 19.88
N LEU A 94 -14.74 -3.80 18.93
CA LEU A 94 -13.78 -2.70 19.02
C LEU A 94 -14.21 -1.68 20.08
N CYS A 95 -15.46 -1.24 20.02
CA CYS A 95 -16.05 -0.29 20.96
C CYS A 95 -16.10 -0.87 22.39
N ALA A 96 -16.48 -2.14 22.52
CA ALA A 96 -16.47 -2.84 23.81
C ALA A 96 -15.07 -2.89 24.44
N PHE A 97 -14.05 -3.23 23.65
CA PHE A 97 -12.66 -3.23 24.12
C PHE A 97 -12.14 -1.84 24.52
N LEU A 98 -12.56 -0.79 23.81
CA LEU A 98 -12.15 0.58 24.06
C LEU A 98 -12.98 1.28 25.16
N GLY A 99 -14.06 0.66 25.66
CA GLY A 99 -14.93 1.25 26.67
C GLY A 99 -15.73 2.46 26.16
N VAL A 100 -16.07 2.48 24.87
CA VAL A 100 -16.81 3.58 24.23
C VAL A 100 -18.11 3.08 23.60
N PRO A 101 -19.16 3.92 23.45
CA PRO A 101 -20.40 3.51 22.80
C PRO A 101 -20.21 3.23 21.30
N VAL A 102 -21.01 2.30 20.77
CA VAL A 102 -21.07 2.01 19.33
C VAL A 102 -21.73 3.18 18.59
N PRO A 103 -21.15 3.69 17.48
CA PRO A 103 -21.78 4.76 16.71
C PRO A 103 -23.09 4.30 16.01
N GLU A 104 -24.23 4.82 16.45
CA GLU A 104 -25.56 4.41 15.92
C GLU A 104 -25.79 4.79 14.44
N LYS A 105 -25.26 5.94 14.02
CA LYS A 105 -25.56 6.53 12.70
C LYS A 105 -24.48 6.31 11.65
N ARG A 106 -23.38 5.61 11.99
CA ARG A 106 -22.24 5.46 11.09
C ARG A 106 -21.97 3.98 10.81
N PRO A 107 -22.09 3.53 9.55
CA PRO A 107 -21.69 2.17 9.21
C PRO A 107 -20.20 1.98 9.49
N PHE A 108 -19.81 0.73 9.75
CA PHE A 108 -18.39 0.42 9.88
C PHE A 108 -17.68 0.73 8.55
N PRO A 109 -16.56 1.45 8.56
CA PRO A 109 -15.92 1.92 7.34
C PRO A 109 -15.41 0.76 6.49
N HIS A 110 -15.67 0.82 5.18
CA HIS A 110 -15.04 -0.03 4.18
C HIS A 110 -14.29 0.87 3.20
N ALA A 111 -12.96 0.81 3.24
CA ALA A 111 -12.07 1.61 2.43
C ALA A 111 -10.80 0.82 2.10
N ASN A 112 -9.98 1.35 1.19
CA ASN A 112 -8.74 0.71 0.73
C ASN A 112 -9.00 -0.68 0.13
N ASP A 113 -10.08 -0.79 -0.66
CA ASP A 113 -10.36 -2.04 -1.33
C ASP A 113 -9.40 -2.27 -2.50
N ARG A 114 -9.27 -3.54 -2.90
CA ARG A 114 -8.34 -3.95 -3.97
C ARG A 114 -8.68 -3.27 -5.30
N THR A 115 -9.95 -3.06 -5.60
CA THR A 115 -10.45 -2.50 -6.86
C THR A 115 -10.11 -1.03 -6.96
N GLU A 116 -10.36 -0.24 -5.91
CA GLU A 116 -9.98 1.17 -5.80
C GLU A 116 -8.47 1.33 -6.00
N MET A 117 -7.66 0.50 -5.32
CA MET A 117 -6.21 0.55 -5.47
C MET A 117 -5.76 0.18 -6.88
N GLN A 118 -6.35 -0.84 -7.50
CA GLN A 118 -6.05 -1.20 -8.89
C GLN A 118 -6.43 -0.10 -9.88
N GLN A 119 -7.56 0.56 -9.67
CA GLN A 119 -7.99 1.71 -10.48
C GLN A 119 -7.02 2.88 -10.33
N PHE A 120 -6.60 3.20 -9.10
CA PHE A 120 -5.59 4.22 -8.84
C PHE A 120 -4.26 3.92 -9.54
N MET A 121 -3.75 2.69 -9.42
CA MET A 121 -2.54 2.25 -10.13
C MET A 121 -2.69 2.36 -11.64
N ARG A 122 -3.86 2.02 -12.20
CA ARG A 122 -4.15 2.17 -13.63
C ARG A 122 -4.13 3.63 -14.06
N GLN A 123 -4.71 4.53 -13.28
CA GLN A 123 -4.71 5.97 -13.57
C GLN A 123 -3.29 6.54 -13.55
N ILE A 124 -2.45 6.17 -12.57
CA ILE A 124 -1.03 6.55 -12.54
C ILE A 124 -0.32 6.08 -13.81
N ARG A 125 -0.49 4.81 -14.20
CA ARG A 125 0.13 4.26 -15.42
C ARG A 125 -0.27 5.06 -16.66
N LEU A 126 -1.57 5.33 -16.82
CA LEU A 126 -2.08 6.10 -17.96
C LEU A 126 -1.57 7.54 -17.96
N ALA A 127 -1.55 8.21 -16.81
CA ALA A 127 -1.03 9.57 -16.69
C ALA A 127 0.45 9.65 -17.10
N ILE A 128 1.25 8.66 -16.69
CA ILE A 128 2.65 8.55 -17.09
C ILE A 128 2.77 8.28 -18.60
N GLN A 129 2.03 7.30 -19.13
CA GLN A 129 2.13 6.88 -20.53
C GLN A 129 1.63 7.93 -21.53
N ILE A 130 0.59 8.70 -21.17
CA ILE A 130 -0.03 9.70 -22.05
C ILE A 130 0.57 11.10 -21.81
N GLY A 131 0.87 11.45 -20.56
CA GLY A 131 1.38 12.77 -20.20
C GLY A 131 2.79 13.04 -20.75
N LEU A 132 3.68 12.03 -20.76
CA LEU A 132 5.05 12.20 -21.26
C LEU A 132 5.10 12.53 -22.77
N PRO A 133 4.42 11.77 -23.66
CA PRO A 133 4.41 12.08 -25.09
C PRO A 133 3.81 13.46 -25.41
N LEU A 134 2.74 13.86 -24.71
CA LEU A 134 2.11 15.18 -24.94
C LEU A 134 3.05 16.33 -24.57
N LEU A 135 3.81 16.21 -23.47
CA LEU A 135 4.84 17.19 -23.11
C LEU A 135 5.96 17.25 -24.16
N GLY A 136 6.39 16.10 -24.68
CA GLY A 136 7.40 16.01 -25.75
C GLY A 136 6.95 16.68 -27.05
N VAL A 137 5.70 16.42 -27.48
CA VAL A 137 5.11 17.06 -28.67
C VAL A 137 4.98 18.57 -28.48
N GLY A 138 4.50 19.01 -27.31
CA GLY A 138 4.38 20.44 -26.99
C GLY A 138 5.72 21.17 -27.03
N LEU A 139 6.78 20.57 -26.44
CA LEU A 139 8.13 21.11 -26.49
C LEU A 139 8.69 21.15 -27.92
N GLY A 140 8.46 20.08 -28.70
CA GLY A 140 8.87 20.01 -30.10
C GLY A 140 8.22 21.08 -30.97
N LEU A 141 6.91 21.29 -30.84
CA LEU A 141 6.18 22.35 -31.55
C LEU A 141 6.66 23.75 -31.13
N TRP A 142 6.94 23.95 -29.83
CA TRP A 142 7.48 25.22 -29.34
C TRP A 142 8.88 25.51 -29.91
N LEU A 143 9.77 24.52 -29.93
CA LEU A 143 11.11 24.64 -30.51
C LEU A 143 11.05 24.89 -32.02
N LEU A 144 10.19 24.19 -32.74
CA LEU A 144 9.98 24.38 -34.19
C LEU A 144 9.51 25.80 -34.49
N ARG A 145 8.50 26.29 -33.76
CA ARG A 145 7.99 27.66 -33.90
C ARG A 145 9.06 28.68 -33.59
N ARG A 146 9.88 28.44 -32.57
CA ARG A 146 11.00 29.33 -32.21
C ARG A 146 12.11 29.34 -33.27
N TRP A 147 12.35 28.22 -33.95
CA TRP A 147 13.31 28.13 -35.04
C TRP A 147 12.83 28.89 -36.28
N GLN A 148 11.55 28.78 -36.64
CA GLN A 148 10.96 29.51 -37.78
C GLN A 148 10.91 31.04 -37.60
N GLN A 149 11.09 31.54 -36.38
CA GLN A 149 11.13 32.98 -36.08
C GLN A 149 12.55 33.56 -35.96
N LYS A 150 13.58 32.76 -36.24
CA LYS A 150 14.97 33.23 -36.40
C LYS A 150 15.34 33.26 -37.87
#